data_AF-A0A4U0VN94-F1
#
_entry.id   AF-A0A4U0VN94-F1
#
_cell.length_a   1.000
_cell.length_b   1.000
_cell.length_c   1.000
_cell.angle_alpha   90.00
_cell.angle_beta   90.00
_cell.angle_gamma   90.00
#
_symmetry.space_group_name_H-M   'P 1'
#
loop_
_entity.id
_entity.type
_entity.pdbx_description
1 polymer ?
#
loop_
_entity_poly.entity_id
_entity_poly.type
_entity_poly.pdbx_seq_one_letter_code
_entity_poly.pdbx_strand_id
1 'polypeptide(L)' 'MATTAAAKRKPTPPLVPFRTHSPQPNASKDTPLTHVFFHQPTSTWTYLVVCPTTRKAAVIDSVLDFDPVTNTVSTETADG' A
#
# COMPACT_ATOMS: atom_id res chain seq x y z
N MET A 1 19.66 25.48 -4.52
CA MET A 1 18.62 24.73 -5.26
C MET A 1 19.23 23.40 -5.68
N ALA A 2 18.98 22.32 -4.95
CA ALA A 2 19.47 21.00 -5.32
C ALA A 2 18.41 20.32 -6.20
N THR A 3 18.69 20.25 -7.49
CA THR A 3 17.94 19.44 -8.45
C THR A 3 18.28 17.97 -8.22
N THR A 4 17.42 17.23 -7.55
CA THR A 4 17.51 15.76 -7.52
C THR A 4 16.95 15.24 -8.83
N ALA A 5 17.82 14.68 -9.67
CA ALA A 5 17.42 13.98 -10.88
C ALA A 5 16.54 12.78 -10.50
N ALA A 6 15.38 12.65 -11.14
CA ALA A 6 14.55 11.45 -11.04
C ALA A 6 15.37 10.25 -11.57
N ALA A 7 15.87 9.42 -10.67
CA ALA A 7 16.48 8.15 -11.03
C ALA A 7 15.44 7.32 -11.80
N LYS A 8 15.85 6.68 -12.91
CA LYS A 8 14.98 5.79 -13.68
C LYS A 8 14.38 4.74 -12.74
N ARG A 9 13.06 4.80 -12.47
CA ARG A 9 12.34 3.77 -11.69
C ARG A 9 12.57 2.42 -12.38
N LYS A 10 13.27 1.52 -11.70
CA LYS A 10 13.30 0.11 -12.07
C LYS A 10 11.85 -0.38 -12.02
N PRO A 11 11.37 -1.24 -12.94
CA PRO A 11 10.02 -1.78 -12.84
C PRO A 11 9.87 -2.52 -11.50
N THR A 12 9.10 -1.95 -10.59
CA THR A 12 8.80 -2.57 -9.30
C THR A 12 7.64 -3.55 -9.52
N PRO A 13 7.76 -4.80 -9.06
CA PRO A 13 6.63 -5.74 -9.10
C PRO A 13 5.50 -5.27 -8.17
N PRO A 14 4.22 -5.48 -8.55
CA PRO A 14 3.05 -5.17 -7.74
C PRO A 14 3.20 -5.62 -6.29
N LEU A 15 2.83 -4.76 -5.34
CA LEU A 15 2.71 -5.15 -3.95
C LEU A 15 1.78 -6.35 -3.80
N VAL A 16 2.30 -7.39 -3.14
CA VAL A 16 1.52 -8.59 -2.83
C VAL A 16 0.94 -8.44 -1.43
N PRO A 17 -0.40 -8.49 -1.28
CA PRO A 17 -1.00 -8.41 0.04
C PRO A 17 -0.67 -9.65 0.86
N PHE A 18 -0.33 -9.46 2.13
CA PHE A 18 -0.18 -10.53 3.11
C PHE A 18 -1.46 -11.37 3.22
N ARG A 19 -2.62 -10.70 3.15
CA ARG A 19 -3.94 -11.34 3.12
C ARG A 19 -4.91 -10.48 2.35
N THR A 20 -5.78 -11.14 1.58
CA THR A 20 -7.00 -10.52 1.06
C THR A 20 -8.20 -11.12 1.78
N HIS A 21 -9.04 -10.28 2.38
CA HIS A 21 -10.32 -10.68 2.94
C HIS A 21 -11.41 -10.43 1.90
N SER A 22 -12.07 -11.52 1.50
CA SER A 22 -13.21 -11.47 0.59
C SER A 22 -14.53 -11.50 1.37
N PRO A 23 -15.57 -10.83 0.87
CA PRO A 23 -16.92 -10.98 1.39
C PRO A 23 -17.39 -12.43 1.37
N GLN A 24 -18.30 -12.77 2.28
CA GLN A 24 -18.99 -14.06 2.25
C GLN A 24 -19.76 -14.24 0.92
N PRO A 25 -20.01 -15.48 0.45
CA PRO A 25 -20.70 -15.71 -0.83
C PRO A 25 -22.10 -15.10 -0.94
N ASN A 26 -22.77 -14.89 0.20
CA ASN A 26 -24.10 -14.29 0.30
C ASN A 26 -24.07 -12.78 0.66
N ALA A 27 -22.89 -12.17 0.73
CA ALA A 27 -22.75 -10.75 1.04
C ALA A 27 -23.29 -9.87 -0.10
N SER A 28 -23.57 -8.61 0.22
CA SER A 28 -23.94 -7.63 -0.80
C SER A 28 -22.80 -7.44 -1.80
N LYS A 29 -23.14 -7.13 -3.06
CA LYS A 29 -22.14 -6.80 -4.10
C LYS A 29 -21.26 -5.62 -3.70
N ASP A 30 -21.76 -4.73 -2.84
CA ASP A 30 -21.03 -3.54 -2.38
C ASP A 30 -20.20 -3.79 -1.11
N THR A 31 -20.23 -5.02 -0.56
CA THR A 31 -19.38 -5.38 0.57
C THR A 31 -17.91 -5.25 0.16
N PRO A 32 -17.08 -4.53 0.95
CA PRO A 32 -15.73 -4.21 0.53
C PRO A 32 -14.81 -5.42 0.53
N LEU A 33 -13.86 -5.41 -0.42
CA LEU A 33 -12.66 -6.24 -0.43
C LEU A 33 -11.58 -5.54 0.37
N THR A 34 -10.88 -6.26 1.25
CA THR A 34 -9.79 -5.69 2.05
C THR A 34 -8.49 -6.40 1.76
N HIS A 35 -7.52 -5.67 1.22
CA HIS A 35 -6.14 -6.11 1.04
C HIS A 35 -5.29 -5.58 2.18
N VAL A 36 -4.47 -6.45 2.77
CA VAL A 36 -3.67 -6.14 3.95
C VAL A 36 -2.19 -6.27 3.60
N PHE A 37 -1.41 -5.25 3.92
CA PHE A 37 0.04 -5.19 3.69
C PHE A 37 0.76 -5.02 5.03
N PHE A 38 1.84 -5.77 5.23
CA PHE A 38 2.65 -5.68 6.45
C PHE A 38 3.94 -4.96 6.17
N HIS A 39 4.12 -3.79 6.77
CA HIS A 39 5.39 -3.07 6.74
C HIS A 39 6.29 -3.58 7.88
N GLN A 40 7.19 -4.48 7.54
CA GLN A 40 8.08 -5.14 8.51
C GLN A 40 8.90 -4.16 9.37
N PRO A 41 9.52 -3.08 8.82
CA PRO A 41 10.37 -2.19 9.61
C PRO A 41 9.68 -1.51 10.79
N THR A 42 8.41 -1.11 10.62
CA THR A 42 7.64 -0.44 11.68
C THR A 42 6.58 -1.32 12.30
N SER A 43 6.43 -2.56 11.84
CA SER A 43 5.34 -3.48 12.21
C SER A 43 3.94 -2.88 11.99
N THR A 44 3.80 -2.02 10.98
CA THR A 44 2.54 -1.37 10.60
C THR A 44 1.73 -2.27 9.67
N TRP A 45 0.41 -2.30 9.87
CA TRP A 45 -0.53 -2.97 8.97
C TRP A 45 -1.29 -1.91 8.16
N THR A 46 -0.97 -1.81 6.87
CA THR A 46 -1.69 -0.92 5.95
C THR A 46 -2.84 -1.67 5.30
N TYR A 47 -4.02 -1.04 5.23
CA TYR A 47 -5.21 -1.63 4.64
C TYR A 47 -5.64 -0.87 3.40
N LEU A 48 -5.90 -1.60 2.32
CA LEU A 48 -6.60 -1.11 1.14
C LEU A 48 -8.00 -1.71 1.13
N VAL A 49 -9.00 -0.85 1.37
CA VAL A 49 -10.42 -1.22 1.40
C VAL A 49 -11.07 -0.76 0.10
N VAL A 50 -11.61 -1.67 -0.69
CA VAL A 50 -12.13 -1.40 -2.05
C VAL A 50 -13.58 -1.86 -2.17
N CYS A 51 -14.45 -0.98 -2.65
CA CYS A 51 -15.79 -1.37 -3.11
C CYS A 51 -15.69 -1.93 -4.54
N PRO A 52 -15.99 -3.22 -4.78
CA PRO A 52 -15.77 -3.82 -6.10
C PRO A 52 -16.70 -3.24 -7.19
N THR A 53 -17.91 -2.80 -6.82
CA THR A 53 -18.87 -2.21 -7.77
C THR A 53 -18.44 -0.82 -8.24
N THR A 54 -18.14 0.07 -7.29
CA THR A 54 -17.88 1.49 -7.60
C THR A 54 -16.40 1.78 -7.87
N ARG A 55 -15.52 0.84 -7.51
CA ARG A 55 -14.05 1.00 -7.50
C ARG A 55 -13.56 2.15 -6.62
N LYS A 56 -14.41 2.69 -5.73
CA LYS A 56 -13.98 3.58 -4.67
C LYS A 56 -13.15 2.78 -3.67
N ALA A 57 -12.07 3.39 -3.21
CA ALA A 57 -11.17 2.77 -2.26
C ALA A 57 -10.72 3.76 -1.18
N ALA A 58 -10.31 3.22 -0.04
CA ALA A 58 -9.66 3.94 1.04
C ALA A 58 -8.36 3.22 1.42
N VAL A 59 -7.32 3.99 1.71
CA VAL A 59 -6.07 3.50 2.30
C VAL A 59 -6.07 3.92 3.76
N ILE A 60 -5.84 2.96 4.65
CA ILE A 60 -5.80 3.18 6.10
C ILE A 60 -4.39 2.87 6.59
N ASP A 61 -3.84 3.79 7.38
CA ASP A 61 -2.51 3.67 7.99
C ASP A 61 -1.40 3.51 6.95
N SER A 62 -1.30 4.48 6.04
CA SER A 62 -0.27 4.51 5.00
C SER A 62 1.12 4.77 5.60
N VAL A 63 2.12 4.06 5.10
CA VAL A 63 3.52 4.21 5.51
C VAL A 63 4.32 4.99 4.46
N LEU A 64 5.20 5.88 4.95
CA LEU A 64 6.31 6.44 4.18
C LEU A 64 7.62 5.89 4.78
N ASP A 65 8.50 5.38 3.94
CA ASP A 65 9.76 4.82 4.38
C ASP A 65 10.67 5.96 4.87
N PHE A 66 11.24 5.81 6.07
CA PHE A 66 12.14 6.80 6.67
C PHE A 66 13.37 6.12 7.28
N ASP A 67 14.56 6.61 6.90
CA ASP A 67 15.83 6.22 7.50
C ASP A 67 16.30 7.30 8.50
N PRO A 68 16.30 7.01 9.82
CA PRO A 68 16.70 7.98 10.84
C PRO A 68 18.21 8.27 10.87
N VAL A 69 19.05 7.43 10.27
CA VAL A 69 20.50 7.62 10.22
C VAL A 69 20.87 8.67 9.18
N THR A 70 20.22 8.60 8.01
CA THR A 70 20.48 9.52 6.89
C THR A 70 19.49 10.68 6.79
N ASN A 71 18.40 10.65 7.57
CA ASN A 71 17.25 11.56 7.48
C ASN A 71 16.66 11.61 6.07
N THR A 72 16.59 10.46 5.40
CA THR A 72 16.03 10.35 4.05
C THR A 72 14.68 9.66 4.08
N VAL A 73 13.84 9.99 3.11
CA VAL A 73 12.56 9.32 2.86
C VAL A 73 12.57 8.64 1.51
N SER A 74 11.91 7.50 1.40
CA SER A 74 11.68 6.82 0.13
C SER A 74 10.25 6.31 0.03
N THR A 75 9.85 5.89 -1.17
CA THR A 75 8.53 5.31 -1.47
C THR A 75 8.64 3.86 -1.91
N GLU A 76 9.74 3.18 -1.59
CA GLU A 76 10.01 1.83 -2.08
C GLU A 76 8.91 0.85 -1.67
N THR A 77 8.41 0.96 -0.44
CA THR A 77 7.28 0.17 0.06
C THR A 77 5.99 0.48 -0.70
N ALA A 78 5.76 1.70 -1.18
CA ALA A 78 4.52 2.08 -1.87
C ALA A 78 4.58 1.91 -3.40
N ASP A 79 5.79 1.84 -3.96
CA ASP A 79 6.03 1.81 -5.40
C ASP A 79 5.85 0.42 -6.04
N GLY A 80 5.72 -0.62 -5.21
CA GLY A 80 5.47 -1.99 -5.63
C GLY A 80 4.17 -2.14 -6.42
#